data_AF-A0AA41FS18-F1
#
_entry.id   AF-A0AA41FS18-F1
#
_cell.length_a   1.000
_cell.length_b   1.000
_cell.length_c   1.000
_cell.angle_alpha   90.00
_cell.angle_beta   90.00
_cell.angle_gamma   90.00
#
_symmetry.space_group_name_H-M   'P 1'
#
loop_
_entity.id
_entity.type
_entity.pdbx_description
1 polymer ?
#
loop_
_entity_poly.entity_id
_entity_poly.type
_entity_poly.pdbx_seq_one_letter_code
_entity_poly.pdbx_strand_id
1 'polypeptide(L)' 'MTREQKIRIMMEYLDERAVSIPAYLEEDYQRAINAAFQKIEKLEIREGVRLDKKKRTPQRQ' A
#
# COMPACT_ATOMS: atom_id res chain seq x y z
N MET A 1 3.07 9.60 1.60
CA MET A 1 1.93 8.77 1.17
C MET A 1 1.50 7.92 2.34
N THR A 2 0.26 8.06 2.75
CA THR A 2 -0.35 7.22 3.80
C THR A 2 -0.76 5.86 3.24
N ARG A 3 -1.12 4.92 4.10
CA ARG A 3 -1.56 3.58 3.70
C ARG A 3 -2.86 3.64 2.88
N GLU A 4 -3.80 4.48 3.30
CA GLU A 4 -5.10 4.70 2.66
C GLU A 4 -4.94 5.25 1.25
N GLN A 5 -3.99 6.18 1.05
CA GLN A 5 -3.66 6.70 -0.28
C GLN A 5 -3.15 5.60 -1.21
N LYS A 6 -2.31 4.68 -0.71
CA LYS A 6 -1.80 3.55 -1.51
C LYS A 6 -2.90 2.56 -1.87
N ILE A 7 -3.83 2.28 -0.94
CA ILE A 7 -4.98 1.41 -1.19
C ILE A 7 -5.88 2.02 -2.27
N ARG A 8 -6.16 3.33 -2.21
CA ARG A 8 -6.98 4.03 -3.20
C ARG A 8 -6.37 3.93 -4.61
N ILE A 9 -5.07 4.18 -4.74
CA ILE A 9 -4.35 4.07 -6.02
C ILE A 9 -4.44 2.62 -6.57
N MET A 10 -4.33 1.62 -5.70
CA MET A 10 -4.41 0.22 -6.12
C MET A 10 -5.83 -0.14 -6.61
N MET A 11 -6.87 0.35 -5.94
CA MET A 11 -8.27 0.15 -6.37
C MET A 11 -8.55 0.82 -7.71
N GLU A 12 -8.11 2.08 -7.88
CA GLU A 12 -8.26 2.83 -9.13
C GLU A 12 -7.57 2.11 -10.30
N TYR A 13 -6.32 1.67 -10.10
CA TYR A 13 -5.58 0.90 -11.10
C TYR A 13 -6.28 -0.42 -11.50
N LEU A 14 -6.91 -1.10 -10.54
CA LEU A 14 -7.66 -2.32 -10.80
C LEU A 14 -8.95 -2.02 -11.57
N ASP A 15 -9.68 -0.96 -11.22
CA ASP A 15 -10.88 -0.54 -11.94
C ASP A 15 -10.57 -0.16 -13.41
N GLU A 16 -9.48 0.57 -13.62
CA GLU A 16 -9.03 0.97 -14.96
C GLU A 16 -8.57 -0.20 -15.83
N ARG A 17 -7.90 -1.22 -15.24
CA ARG A 17 -7.28 -2.32 -16.01
C ARG A 17 -8.09 -3.61 -16.06
N ALA A 18 -8.97 -3.88 -15.10
CA ALA A 18 -9.60 -5.19 -14.95
C ALA A 18 -11.03 -5.28 -15.50
N VAL A 19 -11.49 -4.29 -16.30
CA VAL A 19 -12.90 -4.07 -16.64
C VAL A 19 -13.68 -3.85 -15.35
N SER A 20 -13.87 -2.58 -14.98
CA SER A 20 -14.53 -2.07 -13.77
C SER A 20 -14.91 -3.10 -12.70
N ILE A 21 -14.32 -2.97 -11.52
CA ILE A 21 -14.55 -3.91 -10.42
C ILE A 21 -16.06 -3.95 -10.18
N PRO A 22 -16.71 -5.13 -10.32
CA PRO A 22 -18.13 -5.21 -10.04
C PRO A 22 -18.40 -4.78 -8.59
N ALA A 23 -19.40 -3.93 -8.37
CA ALA A 23 -19.67 -3.34 -7.05
C ALA A 23 -19.83 -4.38 -5.94
N TYR A 24 -20.32 -5.58 -6.26
CA TYR A 24 -20.47 -6.68 -5.30
C TYR A 24 -19.12 -7.30 -4.85
N LEU A 25 -18.02 -7.03 -5.55
CA LEU A 25 -16.67 -7.51 -5.21
C LEU A 25 -15.78 -6.41 -4.63
N GLU A 26 -16.19 -5.15 -4.65
CA GLU A 26 -15.35 -4.02 -4.22
C GLU A 26 -14.85 -4.21 -2.79
N GLU A 27 -15.72 -4.63 -1.87
CA GLU A 27 -15.33 -4.89 -0.47
C GLU A 27 -14.30 -6.02 -0.36
N ASP A 28 -14.46 -7.10 -1.12
CA ASP A 28 -13.55 -8.24 -1.11
C ASP A 28 -12.16 -7.86 -1.64
N TYR A 29 -12.09 -7.09 -2.72
CA TYR A 29 -10.82 -6.56 -3.23
C TYR A 29 -10.19 -5.60 -2.24
N GLN A 30 -10.97 -4.71 -1.62
CA GLN A 30 -10.45 -3.79 -0.61
C GLN A 30 -9.87 -4.55 0.60
N ARG A 31 -10.54 -5.62 1.04
CA ARG A 31 -10.05 -6.50 2.11
C ARG A 31 -8.77 -7.22 1.72
N ALA A 32 -8.69 -7.77 0.50
CA ALA A 32 -7.50 -8.44 0.00
C ALA A 32 -6.29 -7.50 -0.08
N ILE A 33 -6.48 -6.29 -0.59
CA ILE A 33 -5.44 -5.25 -0.67
C ILE A 33 -5.00 -4.86 0.75
N ASN A 34 -5.95 -4.65 1.68
CA ASN A 34 -5.63 -4.35 3.06
C ASN A 34 -4.78 -5.43 3.73
N ALA A 35 -5.13 -6.71 3.52
CA ALA A 35 -4.38 -7.84 4.05
C ALA A 35 -2.96 -7.91 3.46
N ALA A 36 -2.81 -7.64 2.16
CA ALA A 36 -1.51 -7.57 1.50
C ALA A 36 -0.62 -6.46 2.11
N PHE A 37 -1.16 -5.25 2.31
CA PHE A 37 -0.43 -4.15 2.95
C PHE A 37 -0.02 -4.48 4.39
N GLN A 38 -0.91 -5.09 5.19
CA GLN A 38 -0.56 -5.53 6.55
C GLN A 38 0.54 -6.59 6.55
N LYS A 39 0.52 -7.52 5.59
CA LYS A 39 1.57 -8.55 5.48
C LYS A 39 2.91 -7.93 5.12
N ILE A 40 2.93 -6.96 4.20
CA ILE A 40 4.14 -6.21 3.83
C ILE A 40 4.68 -5.43 5.02
N GLU A 41 3.82 -4.69 5.73
CA GLU A 41 4.23 -3.92 6.93
C GLU A 41 4.83 -4.83 8.02
N LYS A 42 4.23 -6.00 8.25
CA LYS A 42 4.78 -7.01 9.17
C LYS A 42 6.14 -7.55 8.73
N LEU A 43 6.36 -7.73 7.42
CA LEU A 43 7.64 -8.17 6.87
C LEU A 43 8.69 -7.07 6.96
N GLU A 44 8.34 -5.82 6.63
CA GLU A 44 9.23 -4.64 6.76
C GLU A 44 9.71 -4.46 8.21
N ILE A 45 8.83 -4.66 9.20
CA ILE A 45 9.20 -4.62 10.63
C ILE A 45 10.14 -5.77 10.99
N ARG A 46 9.85 -6.99 10.51
CA ARG A 46 10.65 -8.19 10.83
C ARG A 46 12.04 -8.17 10.20
N GLU A 47 12.17 -7.66 8.98
CA GLU A 47 13.44 -7.60 8.25
C GLU A 47 14.24 -6.33 8.56
N GLY A 48 13.73 -5.43 9.42
CA GLY A 48 14.36 -4.15 9.71
C GLY A 48 14.40 -3.18 8.52
N VAL A 49 13.80 -3.56 7.39
CA VAL A 49 13.64 -2.73 6.19
C VAL A 49 12.45 -1.82 6.41
N ARG A 50 12.62 -0.80 7.27
CA ARG A 50 11.79 0.39 7.14
C ARG A 50 12.22 1.06 5.83
N LEU A 51 11.36 1.06 4.82
CA LEU A 51 11.45 2.04 3.74
C LEU A 51 11.14 3.43 4.33
N ASP A 52 12.04 3.93 5.17
CA ASP A 52 12.01 5.28 5.71
C ASP A 52 12.23 6.24 4.54
N LYS A 53 11.13 6.81 4.05
CA LYS A 53 11.18 8.06 3.30
C LYS A 53 11.55 9.19 4.26
N LYS A 54 12.83 9.31 4.59
CA LYS A 54 13.53 10.57 4.77
C LYS A 54 15.04 10.29 4.82
N LYS A 55 15.70 10.57 3.70
CA LYS A 55 17.12 10.93 3.70
C LYS A 55 17.29 12.11 4.67
N ARG A 56 17.66 11.84 5.93
CA ARG A 56 18.35 12.83 6.75
C ARG A 56 19.75 12.94 6.15
N THR A 57 19.96 13.94 5.31
CA THR A 57 21.29 14.46 5.03
C THR A 57 21.92 14.84 6.37
N PRO A 58 23.08 14.28 6.76
CA PRO A 58 23.82 14.82 7.87
C PRO A 58 24.50 16.09 7.34
N GLN A 59 23.96 17.26 7.66
CA GLN A 59 24.74 18.48 7.49
C GLN A 59 25.73 18.53 8.66
N ARG A 60 26.95 18.08 8.35
CA ARG A 60 28.15 18.23 9.16
C ARG A 60 28.32 19.70 9.55
N GLN A 61 28.62 19.88 10.84
CA GLN A 61 29.46 20.91 11.50
C GLN A 61 29.66 22.23 10.78
#